data_AF-A0A2N1MKU1-F1
#
_entry.id   AF-A0A2N1MKU1-F1
#
_cell.length_a   1.000
_cell.length_b   1.000
_cell.length_c   1.000
_cell.angle_alpha   90.00
_cell.angle_beta   90.00
_cell.angle_gamma   90.00
#
_symmetry.space_group_name_H-M   'P 1'
#
loop_
_entity.id
_entity.type
_entity.pdbx_description
1 polymer ?
#
loop_
_entity_poly.entity_id
_entity_poly.type
_entity_poly.pdbx_seq_one_letter_code
_entity_poly.pdbx_strand_id
1 'polypeptide(L)' 'MSGYVLLEDYENTYQVKFMWNQTVLSENNREFMLGKMTCNFITDSGEFQEKQVTRSTF' A
#
# COMPACT_ATOMS: atom_id res chain seq x y z
N MET A 1 -10.18 -8.83 -7.42
CA MET A 1 -9.28 -7.78 -7.94
C MET A 1 -8.03 -7.84 -7.07
N SER A 2 -6.87 -8.11 -7.67
CA SER A 2 -5.62 -8.37 -6.94
C SER A 2 -4.68 -7.21 -7.21
N GLY A 3 -4.27 -6.50 -6.16
CA GLY A 3 -3.19 -5.51 -6.21
C GLY A 3 -1.97 -6.08 -5.50
N TYR A 4 -0.78 -5.76 -5.99
CA TYR A 4 0.49 -6.15 -5.38
C TYR A 4 1.29 -4.90 -5.03
N VAL A 5 2.04 -4.98 -3.93
CA VAL A 5 3.02 -3.98 -3.51
C VAL A 5 4.40 -4.60 -3.69
N LEU A 6 5.25 -3.96 -4.48
CA LEU A 6 6.64 -4.35 -4.65
C LEU A 6 7.50 -3.56 -3.65
N LEU A 7 8.32 -4.28 -2.89
CA LEU A 7 9.38 -3.70 -2.06
C LEU A 7 10.71 -3.96 -2.78
N GLU A 8 11.40 -2.90 -3.17
CA GLU A 8 12.61 -2.98 -3.99
C GLU A 8 13.84 -2.55 -3.18
N ASP A 9 14.24 -3.42 -2.24
CA ASP A 9 15.53 -3.38 -1.56
C ASP A 9 15.79 -4.77 -0.95
N TYR A 10 16.93 -5.38 -1.30
CA TYR A 10 17.26 -6.77 -0.94
C TYR A 10 18.11 -6.87 0.34
N GLU A 11 18.68 -5.75 0.80
CA GLU A 11 19.56 -5.74 1.98
C GLU A 11 18.79 -5.44 3.28
N ASN A 12 17.62 -4.81 3.18
CA ASN A 12 16.84 -4.35 4.32
C ASN A 12 15.64 -5.26 4.63
N THR A 13 15.29 -5.35 5.91
CA THR A 13 14.10 -6.09 6.37
C THR A 13 12.94 -5.12 6.57
N TYR A 14 11.88 -5.28 5.79
CA TYR A 14 10.66 -4.48 5.90
C TYR A 14 9.56 -5.25 6.60
N GLN A 15 8.85 -4.58 7.51
CA GLN A 15 7.60 -5.09 8.04
C GLN A 15 6.43 -4.35 7.38
N VAL A 16 5.55 -5.12 6.73
CA VAL A 16 4.30 -4.60 6.19
C VAL A 16 3.14 -5.14 6.99
N LYS A 17 2.32 -4.25 7.54
CA LYS A 17 1.09 -4.62 8.23
C LYS A 17 -0.11 -4.25 7.37
N PHE A 18 -0.82 -5.27 6.90
CA PHE A 18 -2.08 -5.10 6.18
C PHE A 18 -3.24 -5.19 7.17
N MET A 19 -4.16 -4.24 7.05
CA MET A 19 -5.45 -4.27 7.72
C MET A 19 -6.54 -4.09 6.68
N TRP A 20 -7.47 -5.04 6.65
CA TRP A 20 -8.65 -5.00 5.79
C TRP A 20 -9.89 -4.90 6.66
N ASN A 21 -10.77 -3.95 6.33
CA ASN A 21 -12.11 -3.87 6.90
C ASN A 21 -13.11 -3.77 5.76
N GLN A 22 -14.19 -4.54 5.83
CA GLN A 22 -15.26 -4.52 4.86
C GLN A 22 -16.58 -4.21 5.57
N THR A 23 -17.34 -3.29 4.98
CA THR A 23 -18.68 -2.93 5.43
C THR A 23 -19.65 -3.04 4.26
N VAL A 24 -20.89 -3.43 4.55
CA VAL A 24 -21.99 -3.38 3.57
C VAL A 24 -22.76 -2.09 3.80
N LEU A 25 -22.88 -1.27 2.75
CA LEU A 25 -23.72 -0.08 2.74
C LEU A 25 -25.01 -0.43 2.00
N SER A 26 -26.16 -0.27 2.65
CA SER A 26 -27.48 -0.45 2.02
C SER A 26 -28.08 0.91 1.69
N GLU A 27 -28.30 1.20 0.42
CA GLU A 27 -28.87 2.47 -0.05
C GLU A 27 -29.79 2.24 -1.24
N ASN A 28 -30.99 2.82 -1.23
CA ASN A 28 -32.01 2.65 -2.29
C ASN A 28 -32.30 1.19 -2.68
N ASN A 29 -32.44 0.31 -1.68
CA ASN A 29 -32.63 -1.15 -1.85
C ASN A 29 -31.50 -1.85 -2.63
N ARG A 30 -30.30 -1.27 -2.64
CA ARG A 30 -29.09 -1.87 -3.20
C ARG A 30 -28.04 -2.02 -2.12
N GLU A 31 -27.28 -3.10 -2.20
CA GLU A 31 -26.14 -3.35 -1.33
C GLU A 31 -24.85 -3.01 -2.05
N PHE A 32 -24.00 -2.23 -1.39
CA PHE A 32 -22.66 -1.89 -1.84
C PHE A 32 -21.64 -2.48 -0.88
N MET A 33 -20.67 -3.22 -1.41
CA MET A 33 -19.53 -3.69 -0.62
C MET A 33 -18.46 -2.59 -0.60
N LEU A 34 -18.25 -1.97 0.56
CA LEU A 34 -17.14 -1.05 0.78
C LEU A 34 -15.99 -1.78 1.46
N GLY A 35 -14.86 -1.88 0.77
CA GLY A 35 -13.60 -2.36 1.33
C GLY A 35 -12.66 -1.20 1.65
N LYS A 36 -12.13 -1.16 2.87
CA LYS A 36 -11.04 -0.27 3.25
C LYS A 36 -9.80 -1.12 3.51
N MET A 37 -8.75 -0.87 2.72
CA MET A 37 -7.42 -1.41 2.96
C MET A 37 -6.54 -0.33 3.59
N THR A 38 -5.84 -0.68 4.67
CA THR A 38 -4.78 0.15 5.25
C THR A 38 -3.49 -0.66 5.23
N CYS A 39 -2.41 -0.05 4.74
CA CYS A 39 -1.10 -0.66 4.62
C CYS A 39 -0.10 0.22 5.36
N ASN A 40 0.49 -0.31 6.44
CA ASN A 40 1.53 0.38 7.19
C ASN A 40 2.88 -0.25 6.85
N PHE A 41 3.84 0.59 6.47
CA PHE A 41 5.21 0.20 6.20
C PHE A 41 6.09 0.63 7.37
N ILE A 42 6.86 -0.30 7.91
CA ILE A 42 7.86 -0.03 8.95
C ILE A 42 9.21 -0.43 8.37
N THR A 43 10.13 0.52 8.37
CA THR A 43 11.53 0.37 7.93
C THR A 43 12.43 0.85 9.06
N ASP A 44 13.57 0.19 9.24
CA ASP A 44 14.64 0.58 10.16
C ASP A 44 15.48 1.75 9.62
N SER A 45 15.43 1.98 8.30
CA SER A 45 16.01 3.17 7.67
C SER A 45 15.28 4.43 8.15
N GLY A 46 15.97 5.30 8.89
CA GLY A 46 15.39 6.49 9.52
C GLY A 46 14.63 7.45 8.60
N GLU A 47 14.75 7.32 7.28
CA GLU A 47 13.95 8.05 6.29
C GLU A 47 13.65 7.16 5.08
N PHE A 48 12.44 7.29 4.52
CA PHE A 48 12.10 6.70 3.23
C PHE A 48 12.92 7.44 2.17
N GLN A 49 13.96 6.82 1.61
CA GLN A 49 14.76 7.47 0.58
C GLN A 49 13.94 7.53 -0.71
N GLU A 50 13.39 8.70 -1.00
CA GLU A 50 12.83 9.00 -2.31
C GLU A 50 13.99 8.98 -3.32
N LYS A 51 14.13 7.90 -4.08
CA LYS A 51 15.08 7.86 -5.20
C LYS A 51 14.63 8.93 -6.20
N GLN A 52 15.35 10.06 -6.23
CA GLN A 52 15.24 11.07 -7.28
C GLN A 52 15.57 10.39 -8.61
N VAL A 53 14.54 9.99 -9.38
CA VAL A 53 14.72 9.47 -10.74
C VAL A 53 15.23 10.64 -11.58
N THR A 54 16.55 10.77 -11.69
CA THR A 54 17.14 11.74 -12.59
C THR A 54 16.93 11.20 -13.99
N ARG A 55 15.92 11.73 -14.69
CA ARG A 55 15.64 11.40 -16.08
C ARG A 55 16.79 11.94 -16.92
N SER A 56 17.80 11.11 -17.19
CA SER A 56 18.87 11.43 -18.12
C SER A 56 18.26 11.48 -19.54
N THR A 57 17.96 12.68 -20.03
CA THR A 57 17.71 12.89 -21.46
C THR A 57 19.06 12.81 -22.17
N PHE A 58 19.24 11.75 -22.97
CA PHE A 58 20.22 11.74 -24.06
C PHE A 58 19.63 12.50 -25.26
#